data_AF-A0A2P8W4T5-F1
#
_entry.id   AF-A0A2P8W4T5-F1
#
_cell.length_a   1.000
_cell.length_b   1.000
_cell.length_c   1.000
_cell.angle_alpha   90.00
_cell.angle_beta   90.00
_cell.angle_gamma   90.00
#
_symmetry.space_group_name_H-M   'P 1'
#
loop_
_entity.id
_entity.type
_entity.pdbx_description
1 polymer ?
#
loop_
_entity_poly.entity_id
_entity_poly.type
_entity_poly.pdbx_seq_one_letter_code
_entity_poly.pdbx_strand_id
1 'polypeptide(L)'
;MLDIGRPPASIAGVTVFLDHASDRRRYVMADTPRLVANPDPQLSLVLFRSDDAQGGLLQFEAQLAPTPEQLAEIEHQLTTDGPPPLLLPPHWRSGTVRLAGWLDTEDLSPLSLSLGMPSLVGDPMALVAARLDRDGAALAEAALRGNALPTVMIFDLELLGLAGPLGIEAEADLQAIHDRLTAEGALNTPYGAARLAITWEEFAKDNLIRMRVVDETGDVDSQRAEALRRVGQDLVSRMFSPFPPPEKPPQLNDQPVAALE
;
A
#
# COMPACT_ATOMS: atom_id res chain seq x y z
N MET A 1 13.58 3.04 3.89
CA MET A 1 12.47 3.23 2.94
C MET A 1 11.43 2.17 3.23
N LEU A 2 10.15 2.53 3.13
CA LEU A 2 9.03 1.64 3.45
C LEU A 2 9.00 0.44 2.49
N ASP A 3 8.76 -0.76 3.00
CA ASP A 3 8.57 -1.98 2.21
C ASP A 3 7.08 -2.17 1.89
N ILE A 4 6.74 -2.17 0.61
CA ILE A 4 5.37 -2.42 0.11
C ILE A 4 5.18 -3.88 -0.37
N GLY A 5 6.24 -4.69 -0.36
CA GLY A 5 6.17 -6.11 -0.72
C GLY A 5 5.55 -6.97 0.38
N ARG A 6 5.51 -6.46 1.61
CA ARG A 6 4.93 -7.13 2.78
C ARG A 6 3.67 -6.38 3.24
N PRO A 7 2.59 -7.10 3.60
CA PRO A 7 1.38 -6.45 4.11
C PRO A 7 1.70 -5.75 5.44
N PRO A 8 1.18 -4.53 5.67
CA PRO A 8 1.32 -3.86 6.95
C PRO A 8 0.53 -4.59 8.04
N ALA A 9 0.99 -4.48 9.28
CA ALA A 9 0.24 -4.94 10.45
C ALA A 9 -0.63 -3.80 10.99
N SER A 10 -1.75 -4.11 11.63
CA SER A 10 -2.51 -3.14 12.42
C SER A 10 -2.37 -3.49 13.91
N ILE A 11 -1.88 -2.55 14.70
CA ILE A 11 -1.67 -2.70 16.14
C ILE A 11 -2.26 -1.47 16.82
N ALA A 12 -3.18 -1.67 17.77
CA ALA A 12 -3.79 -0.59 18.56
C ALA A 12 -4.42 0.55 17.71
N GLY A 13 -4.99 0.24 16.54
CA GLY A 13 -5.56 1.25 15.63
C GLY A 13 -4.52 2.11 14.91
N VAL A 14 -3.31 1.57 14.75
CA VAL A 14 -2.20 2.15 14.02
C VAL A 14 -1.72 1.14 13.00
N THR A 15 -1.62 1.58 11.75
CA THR A 15 -0.98 0.82 10.68
C THR A 15 0.53 0.90 10.84
N VAL A 16 1.18 -0.26 10.91
CA VAL A 16 2.62 -0.45 11.09
C VAL A 16 3.21 -1.05 9.81
N PHE A 17 4.03 -0.28 9.12
CA PHE A 17 4.77 -0.70 7.93
C PHE A 17 6.20 -1.09 8.29
N LEU A 18 6.77 -1.98 7.46
CA LEU A 18 8.14 -2.44 7.59
C LEU A 18 9.10 -1.54 6.78
N ASP A 19 10.39 -1.58 7.13
CA ASP A 19 11.45 -0.99 6.32
C ASP A 19 12.15 -2.08 5.51
N HIS A 20 12.39 -1.81 4.22
CA HIS A 20 13.05 -2.75 3.31
C HIS A 20 14.48 -3.16 3.71
N ALA A 21 15.17 -2.35 4.51
CA ALA A 21 16.59 -2.53 4.83
C ALA A 21 16.87 -2.74 6.32
N SER A 22 15.88 -2.54 7.19
CA SER A 22 16.10 -2.64 8.63
C SER A 22 14.91 -3.24 9.35
N ASP A 23 15.13 -4.41 9.93
CA ASP A 23 14.16 -5.10 10.77
C ASP A 23 13.83 -4.35 12.06
N ARG A 24 14.56 -3.28 12.39
CA ARG A 24 14.27 -2.43 13.56
C ARG A 24 13.41 -1.23 13.23
N ARG A 25 13.42 -0.75 11.97
CA ARG A 25 12.66 0.45 11.59
C ARG A 25 11.23 0.05 11.28
N ARG A 26 10.28 0.81 11.83
CA ARG A 26 8.85 0.65 11.62
C ARG A 26 8.25 2.00 11.31
N TYR A 27 7.48 2.08 10.24
CA TYR A 27 6.74 3.30 9.94
C TYR A 27 5.33 3.17 10.50
N VAL A 28 4.84 4.20 11.21
CA VAL A 28 3.58 4.13 11.95
C VAL A 28 2.65 5.27 11.55
N MET A 29 1.38 4.97 11.37
CA MET A 29 0.33 5.96 11.08
C MET A 29 -0.97 5.54 11.76
N ALA A 30 -1.66 6.49 12.41
CA ALA A 30 -2.97 6.20 12.98
C ALA A 30 -4.00 5.90 11.90
N ASP A 31 -4.92 4.97 12.18
CA ASP A 31 -5.96 4.59 11.23
C ASP A 31 -7.14 5.56 11.25
N THR A 32 -7.28 6.30 12.35
CA THR A 32 -8.40 7.23 12.58
C THR A 32 -7.87 8.64 12.83
N PRO A 33 -8.32 9.65 12.07
CA PRO A 33 -7.93 11.02 12.33
C PRO A 33 -8.59 11.55 13.60
N ARG A 34 -7.90 12.44 14.31
CA ARG A 34 -8.40 13.10 15.52
C ARG A 34 -8.41 14.60 15.36
N LEU A 35 -9.30 15.27 16.09
CA LEU A 35 -9.22 16.71 16.27
C LEU A 35 -7.96 17.07 17.05
N VAL A 36 -7.29 18.13 16.63
CA VAL A 36 -6.17 18.69 17.39
C VAL A 36 -6.73 19.34 18.65
N ALA A 37 -6.17 18.97 19.80
CA ALA A 37 -6.56 19.49 21.09
C ALA A 37 -5.36 20.11 21.80
N ASN A 38 -5.52 21.33 22.31
CA ASN A 38 -4.51 22.01 23.11
C ASN A 38 -5.15 23.09 24.00
N PRO A 39 -5.52 22.81 25.26
CA PRO A 39 -5.77 21.50 25.89
C PRO A 39 -7.10 20.86 25.46
N ASP A 40 -8.02 21.66 24.94
CA ASP A 40 -9.34 21.26 24.42
C ASP A 40 -9.31 21.23 22.87
N PRO A 41 -10.21 20.45 22.22
CA PRO A 41 -10.30 20.42 20.76
C PRO A 41 -10.68 21.78 20.19
N GLN A 42 -9.91 22.26 19.21
CA GLN A 42 -10.18 23.53 18.54
C GLN A 42 -11.19 23.31 17.41
N LEU A 43 -12.47 23.48 17.75
CA LEU A 43 -13.58 23.42 16.79
C LEU A 43 -14.51 24.63 16.98
N SER A 44 -14.82 25.31 15.87
CA SER A 44 -15.72 26.45 15.80
C SER A 44 -16.79 26.21 14.74
N LEU A 45 -18.06 26.31 15.14
CA LEU A 45 -19.20 26.34 14.23
C LEU A 45 -19.96 27.64 14.45
N VAL A 46 -19.96 28.51 13.45
CA VAL A 46 -20.72 29.77 13.46
C VAL A 46 -21.93 29.61 12.55
N LEU A 47 -23.14 29.72 13.10
CA LEU A 47 -24.37 29.61 12.32
C LEU A 47 -24.88 31.01 11.93
N PHE A 48 -25.21 31.19 10.65
CA PHE A 48 -25.84 32.40 10.17
C PHE A 48 -27.35 32.32 10.39
N ARG A 49 -27.89 33.29 11.14
CA ARG A 49 -29.32 33.42 11.40
C ARG A 49 -29.80 34.73 10.78
N SER A 50 -30.17 34.70 9.52
CA SER A 50 -30.81 35.82 8.83
C SER A 50 -31.86 35.31 7.84
N ASP A 51 -32.84 36.16 7.51
CA ASP A 51 -33.89 35.83 6.55
C ASP A 51 -33.33 35.62 5.13
N ASP A 52 -32.24 36.30 4.78
CA ASP A 52 -31.61 36.28 3.45
C ASP A 52 -30.40 35.33 3.33
N ALA A 53 -29.83 34.88 4.45
CA ALA A 53 -28.68 33.96 4.46
C ALA A 53 -28.80 32.94 5.61
N GLN A 54 -28.92 31.67 5.23
CA GLN A 54 -28.89 30.51 6.11
C GLN A 54 -27.63 29.68 5.82
N GLY A 55 -27.09 29.03 6.85
CA GLY A 55 -25.89 28.19 6.75
C GLY A 55 -24.93 28.45 7.90
N GLY A 56 -23.63 28.28 7.64
CA GLY A 56 -22.63 28.53 8.66
C GLY A 56 -21.19 28.49 8.18
N LEU A 57 -20.28 28.66 9.11
CA LEU A 57 -18.85 28.49 8.94
C LEU A 57 -18.36 27.46 9.94
N LEU A 58 -17.73 26.40 9.46
CA LEU A 58 -17.10 25.36 10.28
C LEU A 58 -15.58 25.48 10.14
N GLN A 59 -14.90 25.53 11.28
CA GLN A 59 -13.45 25.54 11.35
C GLN A 59 -12.97 24.58 12.42
N PHE A 60 -12.05 23.69 12.06
CA PHE A 60 -11.35 22.85 13.02
C PHE A 60 -10.02 22.38 12.44
N GLU A 61 -9.13 21.96 13.32
CA GLU A 61 -7.88 21.33 12.93
C GLU A 61 -7.92 19.85 13.28
N ALA A 62 -7.37 19.03 12.39
CA ALA A 62 -7.30 17.60 12.63
C ALA A 62 -6.01 16.97 12.11
N GLN A 63 -5.61 15.89 12.75
CA GLN A 63 -4.35 15.20 12.48
C GLN A 63 -4.51 13.68 12.45
N LEU A 64 -3.63 13.03 11.69
CA LEU A 64 -3.50 11.58 11.56
C LEU A 64 -2.20 11.08 12.22
N ALA A 65 -1.90 11.61 13.40
CA ALA A 65 -0.76 11.15 14.21
C ALA A 65 -1.19 9.96 15.09
N PRO A 66 -0.31 9.04 15.49
CA PRO A 66 -0.56 8.14 16.63
C PRO A 66 -0.66 8.91 17.96
N THR A 67 -1.30 8.33 18.98
CA THR A 67 -1.22 8.85 20.37
C THR A 67 -0.02 8.26 21.10
N PRO A 68 0.46 8.90 22.19
CA PRO A 68 1.53 8.32 23.02
C PRO A 68 1.21 6.93 23.55
N GLU A 69 -0.04 6.67 23.90
CA GLU A 69 -0.50 5.36 24.39
C GLU A 69 -0.44 4.31 23.28
N GLN A 70 -0.84 4.66 22.05
CA GLN A 70 -0.72 3.77 20.90
C GLN A 70 0.73 3.45 20.58
N LEU A 71 1.63 4.45 20.62
CA LEU A 71 3.06 4.24 20.39
C LEU A 71 3.69 3.33 21.44
N ALA A 72 3.34 3.52 22.71
CA ALA A 72 3.82 2.68 23.81
C ALA A 72 3.34 1.22 23.67
N GLU A 73 2.09 1.01 23.24
CA GLU A 73 1.55 -0.33 23.00
C GLU A 73 2.26 -1.02 21.83
N ILE A 74 2.50 -0.31 20.73
CA ILE A 74 3.25 -0.83 19.58
C ILE A 74 4.67 -1.21 20.00
N GLU A 75 5.35 -0.34 20.75
CA GLU A 75 6.70 -0.62 21.26
C GLU A 75 6.69 -1.86 22.17
N HIS A 76 5.71 -1.98 23.07
CA HIS A 76 5.58 -3.13 23.95
C HIS A 76 5.40 -4.45 23.18
N GLN A 77 4.48 -4.49 22.22
CA GLN A 77 4.23 -5.69 21.42
C GLN A 77 5.45 -6.07 20.57
N LEU A 78 6.08 -5.10 19.90
CA LEU A 78 7.20 -5.36 19.01
C LEU A 78 8.52 -5.65 19.73
N THR A 79 8.67 -5.22 20.99
CA THR A 79 9.86 -5.53 21.81
C THR A 79 9.78 -6.94 22.40
N THR A 80 8.59 -7.54 22.46
CA THR A 80 8.42 -8.91 22.98
C THR A 80 9.25 -9.93 22.19
N ASP A 81 9.44 -9.67 20.89
CA ASP A 81 10.15 -10.56 19.95
C ASP A 81 11.57 -10.09 19.60
N GLY A 82 12.11 -9.03 20.23
CA GLY A 82 13.43 -8.51 19.86
C GLY A 82 13.86 -7.18 20.49
N PRO A 83 14.94 -6.55 19.97
CA PRO A 83 15.36 -5.23 20.44
C PRO A 83 14.30 -4.17 20.11
N PRO A 84 14.22 -3.08 20.90
CA PRO A 84 13.17 -2.08 20.73
C PRO A 84 13.20 -1.48 19.32
N PRO A 85 12.02 -1.38 18.66
CA PRO A 85 11.90 -0.84 17.32
C PRO A 85 12.14 0.67 17.31
N LEU A 86 12.55 1.19 16.16
CA LEU A 86 12.58 2.63 15.88
C LEU A 86 11.30 2.98 15.11
N LEU A 87 10.36 3.63 15.80
CA LEU A 87 9.11 4.10 15.22
C LEU A 87 9.32 5.45 14.51
N LEU A 88 8.89 5.54 13.25
CA LEU A 88 9.05 6.73 12.40
C LEU A 88 7.74 7.05 11.67
N PRO A 89 7.45 8.32 11.36
CA PRO A 89 6.34 8.63 10.45
C PRO A 89 6.69 8.22 9.01
N PRO A 90 5.73 7.75 8.20
CA PRO A 90 5.93 7.51 6.77
C PRO A 90 6.35 8.78 6.03
N HIS A 91 7.04 8.60 4.91
CA HIS A 91 7.35 9.70 3.99
C HIS A 91 6.21 9.85 2.99
N TRP A 92 5.40 10.88 3.18
CA TRP A 92 4.27 11.21 2.31
C TRP A 92 4.73 11.91 1.03
N ARG A 93 4.13 11.52 -0.10
CA ARG A 93 4.37 12.13 -1.40
C ARG A 93 3.31 13.18 -1.73
N SER A 94 2.05 12.82 -1.50
CA SER A 94 0.90 13.68 -1.77
C SER A 94 -0.21 13.35 -0.78
N GLY A 95 -1.17 14.25 -0.64
CA GLY A 95 -2.31 14.03 0.23
C GLY A 95 -3.45 14.99 -0.06
N THR A 96 -4.67 14.52 0.14
CA THR A 96 -5.88 15.35 0.14
C THR A 96 -6.72 15.04 1.37
N VAL A 97 -7.42 16.04 1.87
CA VAL A 97 -8.37 15.89 2.96
C VAL A 97 -9.75 16.31 2.48
N ARG A 98 -10.74 15.46 2.74
CA ARG A 98 -12.14 15.73 2.42
C ARG A 98 -13.01 15.57 3.65
N LEU A 99 -13.85 16.57 3.89
CA LEU A 99 -14.96 16.48 4.84
C LEU A 99 -16.21 16.08 4.08
N ALA A 100 -16.84 14.99 4.50
CA ALA A 100 -17.99 14.40 3.84
C ALA A 100 -19.10 14.09 4.85
N GLY A 101 -20.35 14.25 4.45
CA GLY A 101 -21.50 13.92 5.27
C GLY A 101 -22.63 13.32 4.44
N TRP A 102 -23.52 12.58 5.08
CA TRP A 102 -24.72 12.02 4.45
C TRP A 102 -25.94 12.71 5.02
N LEU A 103 -26.82 13.21 4.14
CA LEU A 103 -28.09 13.84 4.52
C LEU A 103 -29.23 12.83 4.64
N ASP A 104 -29.09 11.67 3.99
CA ASP A 104 -30.02 10.55 4.02
C ASP A 104 -29.23 9.24 4.04
N THR A 105 -29.76 8.19 4.68
CA THR A 105 -29.19 6.84 4.64
C THR A 105 -29.50 6.10 3.34
N GLU A 106 -30.51 6.55 2.57
CA GLU A 106 -30.88 5.93 1.30
C GLU A 106 -30.04 6.45 0.11
N ASP A 107 -29.53 7.68 0.19
CA ASP A 107 -28.60 8.22 -0.80
C ASP A 107 -27.15 7.87 -0.40
N LEU A 108 -26.50 7.04 -1.21
CA LEU A 108 -25.12 6.60 -0.95
C LEU A 108 -24.08 7.68 -1.30
N SER A 109 -24.49 8.80 -1.91
CA SER A 109 -23.60 9.85 -2.37
C SER A 109 -23.27 10.83 -1.23
N PRO A 110 -22.02 10.85 -0.71
CA PRO A 110 -21.66 11.81 0.33
C PRO A 110 -21.68 13.24 -0.19
N LEU A 111 -22.30 14.14 0.55
CA LEU A 111 -22.15 15.58 0.37
C LEU A 111 -20.74 15.99 0.79
N SER A 112 -19.96 16.52 -0.17
CA SER A 112 -18.62 17.06 0.11
C SER A 112 -18.74 18.47 0.71
N LEU A 113 -18.40 18.61 1.99
CA LEU A 113 -18.49 19.88 2.73
C LEU A 113 -17.23 20.74 2.56
N SER A 114 -16.07 20.11 2.42
CA SER A 114 -14.79 20.80 2.24
C SER A 114 -13.75 19.89 1.62
N LEU A 115 -12.82 20.50 0.89
CA LEU A 115 -11.63 19.84 0.34
C LEU A 115 -10.40 20.68 0.70
N GLY A 116 -9.31 20.04 1.10
CA GLY A 116 -8.10 20.70 1.55
C GLY A 116 -6.84 19.88 1.29
N MET A 117 -5.69 20.50 1.48
CA MET A 117 -4.38 19.84 1.43
C MET A 117 -3.83 19.75 2.86
N PRO A 118 -3.46 18.55 3.34
CA PRO A 118 -2.80 18.40 4.62
C PRO A 118 -1.34 18.87 4.53
N SER A 119 -0.81 19.38 5.64
CA SER A 119 0.61 19.37 5.91
C SER A 119 1.09 17.92 5.96
N LEU A 120 2.14 17.63 5.20
CA LEU A 120 2.76 16.31 5.09
C LEU A 120 4.09 16.22 5.85
N VAL A 121 4.47 17.28 6.57
CA VAL A 121 5.70 17.30 7.38
C VAL A 121 5.42 16.61 8.71
N GLY A 122 6.02 15.43 8.92
CA GLY A 122 5.77 14.62 10.10
C GLY A 122 4.43 13.89 9.97
N ASP A 123 3.58 14.02 11.00
CA ASP A 123 2.24 13.45 10.97
C ASP A 123 1.28 14.32 10.13
N PRO A 124 0.45 13.73 9.26
CA PRO A 124 -0.48 14.49 8.43
C PRO A 124 -1.44 15.35 9.27
N MET A 125 -1.53 16.63 8.95
CA MET A 125 -2.38 17.58 9.68
C MET A 125 -3.08 18.52 8.71
N ALA A 126 -4.36 18.78 8.90
CA ALA A 126 -5.14 19.68 8.05
C ALA A 126 -5.99 20.64 8.87
N LEU A 127 -5.94 21.91 8.48
CA LEU A 127 -6.91 22.91 8.89
C LEU A 127 -8.10 22.84 7.92
N VAL A 128 -9.27 22.50 8.45
CA VAL A 128 -10.52 22.47 7.69
C VAL A 128 -11.27 23.77 7.95
N ALA A 129 -11.58 24.50 6.88
CA ALA A 129 -12.41 25.69 6.92
C ALA A 129 -13.47 25.59 5.82
N ALA A 130 -14.71 25.34 6.21
CA ALA A 130 -15.82 25.08 5.31
C ALA A 130 -16.90 26.15 5.47
N ARG A 131 -17.28 26.79 4.37
CA ARG A 131 -18.55 27.54 4.32
C ARG A 131 -19.66 26.54 4.04
N LEU A 132 -20.57 26.40 5.00
CA LEU A 132 -21.69 25.49 4.94
C LEU A 132 -22.91 26.24 4.42
N ASP A 133 -23.66 25.57 3.54
CA ASP A 133 -25.03 25.95 3.23
C ASP A 133 -25.97 25.56 4.38
N ARG A 134 -27.28 25.77 4.19
CA ARG A 134 -28.30 25.45 5.20
C ARG A 134 -28.23 23.99 5.66
N ASP A 135 -28.12 23.06 4.71
CA ASP A 135 -28.20 21.63 4.97
C ASP A 135 -26.90 21.12 5.61
N GLY A 136 -25.74 21.57 5.11
CA GLY A 136 -24.44 21.30 5.71
C GLY A 136 -24.29 21.87 7.12
N ALA A 137 -24.86 23.05 7.39
CA ALA A 137 -24.85 23.64 8.72
C ALA A 137 -25.73 22.86 9.72
N ALA A 138 -26.91 22.42 9.27
CA ALA A 138 -27.77 21.55 10.07
C ALA A 138 -27.09 20.19 10.37
N LEU A 139 -26.41 19.61 9.37
CA LEU A 139 -25.64 18.37 9.53
C LEU A 139 -24.50 18.54 10.53
N ALA A 140 -23.68 19.60 10.39
CA ALA A 140 -22.57 19.86 11.30
C ALA A 140 -23.06 20.14 12.74
N GLU A 141 -24.13 20.92 12.91
CA GLU A 141 -24.73 21.18 14.22
C GLU A 141 -25.25 19.90 14.88
N ALA A 142 -25.92 19.05 14.12
CA ALA A 142 -26.48 17.81 14.64
C ALA A 142 -25.39 16.75 14.91
N ALA A 143 -24.31 16.71 14.12
CA ALA A 143 -23.16 15.84 14.35
C ALA A 143 -22.45 16.21 15.66
N LEU A 144 -22.23 17.49 15.92
CA LEU A 144 -21.64 17.98 17.18
C LEU A 144 -22.50 17.72 18.42
N ARG A 145 -23.84 17.66 18.24
CA ARG A 145 -24.78 17.30 19.31
C ARG A 145 -24.94 15.79 19.50
N GLY A 146 -24.24 14.97 18.70
CA GLY A 146 -24.30 13.51 18.77
C GLY A 146 -25.60 12.91 18.22
N ASN A 147 -26.33 13.64 17.39
CA ASN A 147 -27.71 13.31 17.02
C ASN A 147 -27.92 13.13 15.50
N ALA A 148 -26.84 13.00 14.70
CA ALA A 148 -26.93 12.93 13.24
C ALA A 148 -26.13 11.80 12.59
N LEU A 149 -26.49 11.60 11.31
CA LEU A 149 -25.81 10.81 10.29
C LEU A 149 -24.29 11.07 10.28
N PRO A 150 -23.48 10.08 9.89
CA PRO A 150 -22.03 10.15 10.02
C PRO A 150 -21.48 11.33 9.20
N THR A 151 -20.82 12.28 9.87
CA THR A 151 -19.92 13.23 9.22
C THR A 151 -18.51 12.71 9.40
N VAL A 152 -17.81 12.46 8.30
CA VAL A 152 -16.49 11.83 8.29
C VAL A 152 -15.46 12.72 7.63
N MET A 153 -14.24 12.63 8.14
CA MET A 153 -13.08 13.23 7.52
C MET A 153 -12.20 12.13 6.95
N ILE A 154 -11.83 12.29 5.69
CA ILE A 154 -11.09 11.31 4.92
C ILE A 154 -9.75 11.93 4.54
N PHE A 155 -8.67 11.28 4.96
CA PHE A 155 -7.32 11.54 4.48
C PHE A 155 -7.03 10.55 3.36
N ASP A 156 -6.82 11.06 2.16
CA ASP A 156 -6.32 10.28 1.03
C ASP A 156 -4.83 10.61 0.89
N LEU A 157 -3.97 9.67 1.21
CA LEU A 157 -2.52 9.87 1.33
C LEU A 157 -1.77 8.94 0.40
N GLU A 158 -0.83 9.49 -0.34
CA GLU A 158 0.06 8.73 -1.21
C GLU A 158 1.44 8.62 -0.57
N LEU A 159 1.97 7.40 -0.51
CA LEU A 159 3.33 7.11 -0.04
C LEU A 159 4.11 6.37 -1.11
N LEU A 160 5.43 6.46 -1.04
CA LEU A 160 6.34 5.70 -1.89
C LEU A 160 7.08 4.67 -1.05
N GLY A 161 7.11 3.42 -1.51
CA GLY A 161 7.90 2.36 -0.92
C GLY A 161 8.60 1.50 -1.96
N LEU A 162 9.56 0.70 -1.51
CA LEU A 162 10.20 -0.32 -2.32
C LEU A 162 9.40 -1.60 -2.18
N ALA A 163 9.02 -2.21 -3.29
CA ALA A 163 8.73 -3.63 -3.27
C ALA A 163 10.08 -4.32 -3.18
N GLY A 164 10.38 -4.95 -2.04
CA GLY A 164 11.52 -5.86 -1.94
C GLY A 164 11.46 -6.95 -3.02
N PRO A 165 12.53 -7.74 -3.19
CA PRO A 165 12.43 -8.94 -4.03
C PRO A 165 11.24 -9.76 -3.50
N LEU A 166 10.32 -10.14 -4.40
CA LEU A 166 9.36 -11.20 -4.09
C LEU A 166 10.26 -12.35 -3.62
N GLY A 167 10.18 -12.75 -2.35
CA GLY A 167 11.09 -13.72 -1.72
C GLY A 167 10.92 -15.12 -2.30
N ILE A 168 11.06 -15.24 -3.61
CA ILE A 168 10.71 -16.36 -4.46
C ILE A 168 11.82 -16.47 -5.49
N GLU A 169 12.61 -17.53 -5.38
CA GLU A 169 13.51 -17.98 -6.42
C GLU A 169 12.73 -18.84 -7.41
N ALA A 170 12.76 -18.45 -8.69
CA ALA A 170 12.17 -19.25 -9.76
C ALA A 170 13.28 -19.81 -10.66
N GLU A 171 13.36 -21.13 -10.76
CA GLU A 171 14.15 -21.83 -11.77
C GLU A 171 13.22 -22.30 -12.88
N ALA A 172 13.48 -21.88 -14.13
CA ALA A 172 12.71 -22.32 -15.29
C ALA A 172 13.63 -23.01 -16.31
N ASP A 173 13.21 -24.17 -16.81
CA ASP A 173 13.88 -24.82 -17.94
C ASP A 173 13.38 -24.22 -19.26
N LEU A 174 14.12 -23.22 -19.74
CA LEU A 174 13.79 -22.48 -20.96
C LEU A 174 13.67 -23.37 -22.20
N GLN A 175 14.47 -24.45 -22.26
CA GLN A 175 14.52 -25.29 -23.45
C GLN A 175 13.29 -26.20 -23.51
N ALA A 176 12.92 -26.81 -22.39
CA ALA A 176 11.70 -27.61 -22.29
C ALA A 176 10.43 -26.78 -22.56
N ILE A 177 10.38 -25.53 -22.06
CA ILE A 177 9.28 -24.60 -22.31
C ILE A 177 9.19 -24.23 -23.80
N HIS A 178 10.32 -23.89 -24.42
CA HIS A 178 10.38 -23.56 -25.85
C HIS A 178 9.91 -24.72 -26.74
N ASP A 179 10.37 -25.94 -26.46
CA ASP A 179 10.03 -27.13 -27.26
C ASP A 179 8.53 -27.45 -27.16
N ARG A 180 7.95 -27.28 -25.97
CA ARG A 180 6.52 -27.47 -25.71
C ARG A 180 5.66 -26.42 -26.44
N LEU A 181 6.03 -25.15 -26.33
CA LEU A 181 5.32 -24.06 -27.02
C LEU A 181 5.43 -24.15 -28.55
N THR A 182 6.56 -24.68 -29.05
CA THR A 182 6.74 -25.01 -30.46
C THR A 182 5.80 -26.15 -30.89
N ALA A 183 5.73 -27.23 -30.10
CA ALA A 183 4.86 -28.37 -30.37
C ALA A 183 3.36 -28.01 -30.35
N GLU A 184 2.96 -27.08 -29.48
CA GLU A 184 1.59 -26.59 -29.36
C GLU A 184 1.22 -25.52 -30.40
N GLY A 185 2.18 -25.10 -31.25
CA GLY A 185 1.99 -24.10 -32.30
C GLY A 185 1.76 -22.68 -31.77
N ALA A 186 2.01 -22.43 -30.48
CA ALA A 186 1.74 -21.15 -29.82
C ALA A 186 2.67 -20.03 -30.33
N LEU A 187 3.88 -20.36 -30.78
CA LEU A 187 4.88 -19.39 -31.26
C LEU A 187 4.62 -18.91 -32.71
N ASN A 188 3.78 -19.59 -33.47
CA ASN A 188 3.56 -19.32 -34.90
C ASN A 188 2.26 -18.55 -35.20
N THR A 189 1.51 -18.14 -34.18
CA THR A 189 0.21 -17.46 -34.38
C THR A 189 0.16 -16.11 -33.66
N PRO A 190 -0.48 -15.09 -34.25
CA PRO A 190 -0.60 -13.75 -33.65
C PRO A 190 -1.41 -13.72 -32.34
N TYR A 191 -2.10 -14.82 -31.99
CA TYR A 191 -2.83 -15.00 -30.74
C TYR A 191 -2.04 -15.74 -29.64
N GLY A 192 -0.79 -16.13 -29.90
CA GLY A 192 0.06 -16.87 -28.96
C GLY A 192 0.25 -16.17 -27.61
N ALA A 193 0.44 -14.85 -27.62
CA ALA A 193 0.67 -14.04 -26.42
C ALA A 193 -0.44 -14.16 -25.36
N ALA A 194 -1.71 -14.29 -25.78
CA ALA A 194 -2.84 -14.44 -24.87
C ALA A 194 -2.99 -15.86 -24.31
N ARG A 195 -2.59 -16.90 -25.06
CA ARG A 195 -2.59 -18.29 -24.56
C ARG A 195 -1.47 -18.54 -23.55
N LEU A 196 -0.32 -17.88 -23.72
CA LEU A 196 0.85 -18.06 -22.85
C LEU A 196 0.55 -17.79 -21.36
N ALA A 197 -0.30 -16.81 -21.05
CA ALA A 197 -0.66 -16.49 -19.67
C ALA A 197 -1.34 -17.65 -18.92
N ILE A 198 -2.19 -18.42 -19.62
CA ILE A 198 -2.89 -19.60 -19.08
C ILE A 198 -1.91 -20.77 -18.95
N THR A 199 -0.95 -20.88 -19.87
CA THR A 199 0.03 -21.98 -19.89
C THR A 199 1.06 -21.90 -18.74
N TRP A 200 1.34 -20.72 -18.19
CA TRP A 200 2.33 -20.59 -17.09
C TRP A 200 1.91 -21.32 -15.81
N GLU A 201 0.61 -21.34 -15.48
CA GLU A 201 0.09 -22.09 -14.33
C GLU A 201 0.20 -23.60 -14.55
N GLU A 202 0.03 -24.06 -15.79
CA GLU A 202 0.19 -25.46 -16.18
C GLU A 202 1.67 -25.88 -16.15
N PHE A 203 2.58 -25.02 -16.61
CA PHE A 203 4.02 -25.26 -16.56
C PHE A 203 4.59 -25.27 -15.13
N ALA A 204 3.99 -24.51 -14.20
CA ALA A 204 4.31 -24.64 -12.78
C ALA A 204 3.82 -25.96 -12.19
N LYS A 205 2.64 -26.47 -12.61
CA LYS A 205 2.13 -27.79 -12.19
C LYS A 205 2.99 -28.94 -12.76
N ASP A 206 3.52 -28.78 -13.97
CA ASP A 206 4.35 -29.77 -14.65
C ASP A 206 5.84 -29.74 -14.21
N ASN A 207 6.18 -29.00 -13.15
CA ASN A 207 7.57 -28.81 -12.65
C ASN A 207 8.56 -28.19 -13.65
N LEU A 208 8.08 -27.58 -14.75
CA LEU A 208 8.94 -26.85 -15.70
C LEU A 208 9.39 -25.49 -15.17
N ILE A 209 8.60 -24.91 -14.26
CA ILE A 209 8.94 -23.73 -13.46
C ILE A 209 8.94 -24.16 -12.00
N ARG A 210 10.12 -24.27 -11.40
CA ARG A 210 10.29 -24.59 -9.98
C ARG A 210 10.40 -23.29 -9.20
N MET A 211 9.41 -23.02 -8.35
CA MET A 211 9.40 -21.85 -7.47
C MET A 211 9.76 -22.28 -6.05
N ARG A 212 10.87 -21.78 -5.51
CA ARG A 212 11.22 -21.86 -4.08
C ARG A 212 10.89 -20.54 -3.42
N VAL A 213 10.14 -20.60 -2.34
CA VAL A 213 9.93 -19.43 -1.47
C VAL A 213 11.15 -19.33 -0.56
N VAL A 214 11.89 -18.22 -0.66
CA VAL A 214 13.08 -17.89 0.14
C VAL A 214 12.68 -17.14 1.41
N ASP A 215 11.51 -16.47 1.41
CA ASP A 215 11.04 -15.66 2.53
C ASP A 215 9.56 -15.94 2.82
N GLU A 216 9.25 -16.59 3.94
CA GLU A 216 7.89 -17.03 4.32
C GLU A 216 7.05 -15.93 5.00
N THR A 217 7.42 -14.66 4.89
CA THR A 217 6.64 -13.57 5.47
C THR A 217 5.49 -13.13 4.56
N GLY A 218 4.26 -13.55 4.88
CA GLY A 218 3.02 -13.04 4.30
C GLY A 218 2.11 -14.11 3.69
N ASP A 219 1.13 -13.65 2.90
CA ASP A 219 0.26 -14.54 2.12
C ASP A 219 1.02 -15.14 0.94
N VAL A 220 1.54 -16.34 1.16
CA VAL A 220 2.38 -17.10 0.23
C VAL A 220 1.68 -17.34 -1.11
N ASP A 221 0.36 -17.51 -1.10
CA ASP A 221 -0.39 -17.82 -2.33
C ASP A 221 -0.52 -16.60 -3.24
N SER A 222 -0.81 -15.43 -2.68
CA SER A 222 -0.83 -14.17 -3.43
C SER A 222 0.56 -13.80 -3.95
N GLN A 223 1.61 -13.99 -3.14
CA GLN A 223 2.99 -13.76 -3.56
C GLN A 223 3.41 -14.73 -4.68
N ARG A 224 3.00 -16.00 -4.60
CA ARG A 224 3.27 -17.01 -5.64
C ARG A 224 2.56 -16.67 -6.95
N ALA A 225 1.31 -16.24 -6.90
CA ALA A 225 0.57 -15.84 -8.11
C ALA A 225 1.22 -14.62 -8.79
N GLU A 226 1.59 -13.60 -8.03
CA GLU A 226 2.26 -12.41 -8.56
C GLU A 226 3.67 -12.74 -9.09
N ALA A 227 4.42 -13.60 -8.40
CA ALA A 227 5.72 -14.05 -8.88
C ALA A 227 5.60 -14.87 -10.17
N LEU A 228 4.63 -15.79 -10.27
CA LEU A 228 4.37 -16.55 -11.49
C LEU A 228 4.06 -15.61 -12.67
N ARG A 229 3.23 -14.57 -12.43
CA ARG A 229 2.91 -13.56 -13.43
C ARG A 229 4.14 -12.79 -13.90
N ARG A 230 4.99 -12.35 -12.98
CA ARG A 230 6.24 -11.63 -13.32
C ARG A 230 7.25 -12.52 -14.05
N VAL A 231 7.43 -13.75 -13.58
CA VAL A 231 8.30 -14.74 -14.23
C VAL A 231 7.80 -15.02 -15.65
N GLY A 232 6.49 -15.24 -15.82
CA GLY A 232 5.88 -15.41 -17.14
C GLY A 232 6.14 -14.23 -18.07
N GLN A 233 5.97 -12.99 -17.58
CA GLN A 233 6.26 -11.78 -18.37
C GLN A 233 7.74 -11.66 -18.77
N ASP A 234 8.67 -11.93 -17.86
CA ASP A 234 10.11 -11.91 -18.14
C ASP A 234 10.52 -13.02 -19.11
N LEU A 235 9.98 -14.23 -18.94
CA LEU A 235 10.20 -15.36 -19.86
C LEU A 235 9.73 -15.04 -21.28
N VAL A 236 8.53 -14.47 -21.45
CA VAL A 236 8.04 -13.98 -22.74
C VAL A 236 9.00 -12.94 -23.31
N SER A 237 9.37 -11.94 -22.51
CA SER A 237 10.29 -10.89 -22.97
C SER A 237 11.64 -11.46 -23.43
N ARG A 238 12.17 -12.49 -22.76
CA ARG A 238 13.44 -13.13 -23.13
C ARG A 238 13.31 -14.04 -24.35
N MET A 239 12.23 -14.81 -24.47
CA MET A 239 12.00 -15.71 -25.61
C MET A 239 11.73 -14.95 -26.92
N PHE A 240 11.11 -13.77 -26.84
CA PHE A 240 10.84 -12.92 -28.02
C PHE A 240 11.86 -11.78 -28.17
N SER A 241 12.91 -11.77 -27.35
CA SER A 241 14.03 -10.85 -27.54
C SER A 241 14.84 -11.26 -28.78
N PRO A 242 15.26 -10.31 -29.64
CA PRO A 242 16.16 -10.60 -30.75
C PRO A 242 17.59 -10.95 -30.29
N PHE A 243 17.87 -10.89 -28.99
CA PHE A 243 19.16 -11.24 -28.42
C PHE A 243 19.17 -12.70 -27.96
N PRO A 244 20.20 -13.49 -28.34
CA PRO A 244 20.33 -14.86 -27.86
C PRO A 244 20.44 -14.88 -26.32
N PRO A 245 19.98 -15.96 -25.67
CA PRO A 245 20.17 -16.12 -24.23
C PRO A 245 21.68 -16.02 -23.91
N PRO A 246 22.06 -15.44 -22.76
CA PRO A 246 23.47 -15.39 -22.37
C PRO A 246 24.04 -16.81 -22.39
N GLU A 247 25.17 -16.98 -23.09
CA GLU A 247 25.87 -18.25 -23.13
C GLU A 247 26.11 -18.75 -21.70
N LYS A 248 25.97 -20.07 -21.51
CA LYS A 248 26.24 -20.73 -20.23
C LYS A 248 27.52 -20.15 -19.62
N PRO A 249 27.55 -19.85 -18.30
CA PRO A 249 28.78 -19.42 -17.66
C PRO A 249 29.89 -20.40 -18.02
N PRO A 250 31.11 -19.92 -18.35
CA PRO A 250 32.20 -20.79 -18.77
C PRO A 250 32.37 -21.87 -17.70
N GLN A 251 32.21 -23.13 -18.11
CA GLN A 251 32.51 -24.24 -17.23
C GLN A 251 33.99 -24.09 -16.85
N LEU A 252 34.26 -23.87 -15.56
CA LEU A 252 35.61 -23.95 -15.05
C LEU A 252 36.14 -25.33 -15.43
N ASN A 253 37.16 -25.32 -16.28
CA ASN A 253 37.82 -26.53 -16.73
C ASN A 253 38.52 -27.11 -15.49
N ASP A 254 38.05 -28.24 -14.96
CA ASP A 254 38.65 -28.99 -13.83
C ASP A 254 40.00 -29.64 -14.22
N GLN A 255 40.77 -28.99 -15.09
CA GLN A 255 42.15 -29.37 -15.32
C GLN A 255 42.99 -28.87 -14.14
N PRO A 256 43.72 -29.75 -13.45
CA PRO A 256 44.58 -29.34 -12.36
C PRO A 256 45.62 -28.36 -12.91
N VAL A 257 45.55 -27.11 -12.46
CA VAL A 257 46.56 -26.09 -12.72
C VAL A 257 47.88 -26.62 -12.17
N ALA A 258 48.88 -26.78 -13.04
CA ALA A 258 50.21 -27.20 -12.64
C ALA A 258 50.77 -26.23 -11.58
N ALA A 259 51.35 -26.78 -10.52
CA ALA A 259 51.99 -26.01 -9.47
C ALA A 259 53.08 -25.12 -10.09
N LEU A 260 53.01 -23.82 -9.80
CA LEU A 260 54.07 -22.88 -10.13
C LEU A 260 55.29 -23.21 -9.25
N GLU A 261 56.41 -23.54 -9.89
CA GLU A 261 57.74 -23.56 -9.25
C GLU A 261 58.22 -22.14 -8.91
#